data_AF-A0A7W9SGW8-F1
#
_entry.id   AF-A0A7W9SGW8-F1
#
_cell.length_a   1.000
_cell.length_b   1.000
_cell.length_c   1.000
_cell.angle_alpha   90.00
_cell.angle_beta   90.00
_cell.angle_gamma   90.00
#
_symmetry.space_group_name_H-M   'P 1'
#
loop_
_entity.id
_entity.type
_entity.pdbx_description
1 polymer ?
#
loop_
_entity_poly.entity_id
_entity_poly.type
_entity_poly.pdbx_seq_one_letter_code
_entity_poly.pdbx_strand_id
1 'polypeptide(L)'
;MKLIRQVTWIIFFTFLGEMCNKLLPLPVPAGVYGLIFMLIFLMQGIIPLDAVEQVGNFMLETMSIMFLPAAVGIMTVTKLLMPVLVPYLVIIVLSTIIVMAVTGLVSQRILKITESREDKIKEMRSMESALEKKEKIQEEIREIQLEDLKHGLKGLEED
;
A
#
# COMPACT_ATOMS: atom_id res chain seq x y z
N MET A 1 25.51 -18.04 -8.79
CA MET A 1 25.80 -16.59 -8.75
C MET A 1 24.53 -15.78 -8.46
N LYS A 2 23.86 -16.02 -7.32
CA LYS A 2 22.58 -15.34 -7.02
C LYS A 2 22.79 -13.86 -6.70
N LEU A 3 23.78 -13.54 -5.85
CA LEU A 3 24.11 -12.16 -5.45
C LEU A 3 24.44 -11.23 -6.64
N ILE A 4 25.27 -11.68 -7.59
CA ILE A 4 25.58 -10.91 -8.80
C ILE A 4 24.29 -10.50 -9.52
N ARG A 5 23.35 -11.43 -9.70
CA ARG A 5 22.08 -11.16 -10.38
C ARG A 5 21.23 -10.14 -9.63
N GLN A 6 21.20 -10.20 -8.29
CA GLN A 6 20.46 -9.24 -7.49
C GLN A 6 21.09 -7.84 -7.55
N VAL A 7 22.42 -7.74 -7.46
CA VAL A 7 23.17 -6.48 -7.65
C VAL A 7 22.88 -5.90 -9.03
N THR A 8 22.89 -6.73 -10.08
CA THR A 8 22.59 -6.28 -11.45
C THR A 8 21.20 -5.66 -11.54
N TRP A 9 20.18 -6.27 -10.93
CA TRP A 9 18.84 -5.69 -10.92
C TRP A 9 18.79 -4.32 -10.24
N ILE A 10 19.41 -4.20 -9.07
CA ILE A 10 19.44 -2.93 -8.33
C ILE A 10 20.16 -1.84 -9.15
N ILE A 11 21.36 -2.14 -9.68
CA ILE A 11 22.14 -1.21 -10.50
C ILE A 11 21.38 -0.83 -11.79
N PHE A 12 20.71 -1.79 -12.43
CA PHE A 12 19.94 -1.55 -13.65
C PHE A 12 18.83 -0.52 -13.42
N PHE A 13 18.05 -0.66 -12.34
CA PHE A 13 17.00 0.32 -12.02
C PHE A 13 17.56 1.66 -11.56
N THR A 14 18.68 1.68 -10.83
CA THR A 14 19.36 2.94 -10.49
C THR A 14 19.83 3.65 -11.76
N PHE A 15 20.36 2.93 -12.74
CA PHE A 15 20.79 3.50 -14.02
C PHE A 15 19.60 4.05 -14.82
N LEU A 16 18.48 3.32 -14.88
CA LEU A 16 17.24 3.83 -15.47
C LEU A 16 16.76 5.11 -14.78
N GLY A 17 16.84 5.18 -13.45
CA GLY A 17 16.50 6.36 -12.67
C GLY A 17 17.39 7.56 -12.98
N GLU A 18 18.69 7.35 -13.20
CA GLU A 18 19.64 8.38 -13.63
C GLU A 18 19.33 8.91 -15.04
N MET A 19 18.98 8.02 -15.97
CA MET A 19 18.52 8.43 -17.31
C MET A 19 17.26 9.28 -17.24
N CYS A 20 16.29 8.90 -16.41
CA CYS A 20 15.08 9.68 -16.20
C CYS A 20 15.35 11.02 -15.53
N ASN A 21 16.22 11.08 -14.51
CA ASN A 21 16.58 12.34 -13.85
C ASN A 21 17.23 13.34 -14.83
N LYS A 22 17.99 12.86 -15.83
CA LYS A 22 18.58 13.73 -16.87
C LYS A 22 17.57 14.19 -17.92
N LEU A 23 16.54 13.40 -18.19
CA LEU A 23 15.51 13.70 -19.20
C LEU A 23 14.36 14.54 -18.63
N LEU A 24 14.04 14.39 -17.35
CA LEU A 24 12.95 15.08 -16.67
C LEU A 24 13.50 16.21 -15.78
N PRO A 25 13.05 17.46 -15.93
CA PRO A 25 13.52 18.62 -15.16
C PRO A 25 12.93 18.68 -13.73
N LEU A 26 12.76 17.53 -13.07
CA LEU A 26 12.15 17.44 -11.75
C LEU A 26 13.24 17.42 -10.66
N PRO A 27 13.07 18.16 -9.54
CA PRO A 27 14.03 18.23 -8.45
C PRO A 27 13.96 16.99 -7.54
N VAL A 28 14.04 15.80 -8.13
CA VAL A 28 13.92 14.52 -7.44
C VAL A 28 15.21 13.72 -7.64
N PRO A 29 15.83 13.17 -6.59
CA PRO A 29 17.03 12.36 -6.74
C PRO A 29 16.82 11.15 -7.65
N ALA A 30 17.83 10.80 -8.45
CA ALA A 30 17.80 9.65 -9.37
C ALA A 30 17.39 8.34 -8.68
N GLY A 31 17.79 8.15 -7.42
CA GLY A 31 17.42 6.96 -6.63
C GLY A 31 15.91 6.78 -6.44
N VAL A 32 15.13 7.85 -6.34
CA VAL A 32 13.67 7.77 -6.17
C VAL A 32 13.02 7.20 -7.43
N TYR A 33 13.49 7.60 -8.62
CA TYR A 33 13.01 7.03 -9.88
C TYR A 33 13.31 5.54 -9.97
N GLY A 34 14.53 5.14 -9.61
CA GLY A 34 14.92 3.74 -9.56
C GLY A 34 14.02 2.91 -8.63
N LEU A 35 13.66 3.46 -7.46
CA LEU A 35 12.72 2.82 -6.53
C LEU A 35 11.32 2.67 -7.14
N ILE A 36 10.80 3.70 -7.80
CA ILE A 36 9.48 3.66 -8.46
C ILE A 36 9.46 2.59 -9.55
N PHE A 37 10.49 2.53 -10.41
CA PHE A 37 10.57 1.51 -11.45
C PHE A 37 10.67 0.11 -10.87
N MET A 38 11.53 -0.09 -9.87
CA MET A 38 11.65 -1.38 -9.20
C MET A 38 10.31 -1.80 -8.59
N LEU A 39 9.61 -0.90 -7.91
CA LEU A 39 8.29 -1.15 -7.31
C LEU A 39 7.27 -1.59 -8.36
N ILE A 40 7.18 -0.89 -9.49
CA ILE A 40 6.25 -1.23 -10.58
C ILE A 40 6.53 -2.65 -11.11
N PHE A 41 7.81 -3.00 -11.31
CA PHE A 41 8.19 -4.33 -11.80
C PHE A 41 7.92 -5.43 -10.77
N LEU A 42 8.06 -5.12 -9.48
CA LEU A 42 7.74 -6.01 -8.38
C LEU A 42 6.22 -6.26 -8.30
N MET A 43 5.42 -5.19 -8.42
CA MET A 43 3.96 -5.27 -8.45
C MET A 43 3.43 -6.07 -9.65
N GLN A 44 4.09 -5.98 -10.80
CA GLN A 44 3.76 -6.75 -12.01
C GLN A 44 4.22 -8.22 -11.95
N GLY A 45 4.97 -8.61 -10.92
CA GLY A 45 5.50 -9.98 -10.78
C GLY A 45 6.60 -10.34 -11.77
N ILE A 46 7.13 -9.37 -12.53
CA ILE A 46 8.24 -9.58 -13.48
C ILE A 46 9.51 -9.96 -12.72
N ILE A 47 9.68 -9.36 -11.53
CA ILE A 47 10.83 -9.59 -10.66
C ILE A 47 10.28 -10.13 -9.33
N PRO A 48 10.63 -11.38 -8.94
CA PRO A 48 10.27 -11.88 -7.63
C PRO A 48 11.09 -11.15 -6.55
N LEU A 49 10.51 -10.96 -5.36
CA LEU A 49 11.18 -10.28 -4.24
C LEU A 49 12.56 -10.91 -3.91
N ASP A 50 12.64 -12.24 -3.95
CA ASP A 50 13.87 -13.02 -3.77
C ASP A 50 15.00 -12.65 -4.75
N ALA A 51 14.70 -11.97 -5.86
CA ALA A 51 15.69 -11.51 -6.83
C ALA A 51 16.39 -10.21 -6.44
N VAL A 52 15.99 -9.54 -5.36
CA VAL A 52 16.64 -8.30 -4.88
C VAL A 52 16.80 -8.23 -3.37
N GLU A 53 16.03 -9.03 -2.60
CA GLU A 53 15.94 -8.93 -1.14
C GLU A 53 17.27 -9.11 -0.41
N GLN A 54 18.06 -10.14 -0.74
CA GLN A 54 19.28 -10.46 0.01
C GLN A 54 20.34 -9.35 -0.10
N VAL A 55 20.58 -8.84 -1.31
CA VAL A 55 21.50 -7.72 -1.54
C VAL A 55 20.92 -6.41 -1.01
N GLY A 56 19.61 -6.18 -1.18
CA GLY A 56 18.93 -5.02 -0.62
C GLY A 56 19.11 -4.92 0.89
N ASN A 57 18.87 -6.01 1.62
CA ASN A 57 19.05 -6.09 3.07
C ASN A 57 20.52 -5.88 3.46
N PHE A 58 21.46 -6.51 2.76
CA PHE A 58 22.89 -6.28 3.00
C PHE A 58 23.29 -4.79 2.81
N MET A 59 22.77 -4.13 1.77
CA MET A 59 23.00 -2.70 1.55
C MET A 59 22.39 -1.88 2.69
N LEU A 60 21.16 -2.20 3.13
CA LEU A 60 20.50 -1.53 4.27
C LEU A 60 21.30 -1.66 5.58
N GLU A 61 21.82 -2.86 5.87
CA GLU A 61 22.69 -3.11 7.04
C GLU A 61 23.96 -2.24 6.99
N THR A 62 24.47 -1.99 5.78
CA THR A 62 25.68 -1.21 5.55
C THR A 62 25.40 0.31 5.38
N MET A 63 24.15 0.77 5.49
CA MET A 63 23.82 2.19 5.30
C MET A 63 24.49 3.11 6.32
N SER A 64 24.61 2.67 7.57
CA SER A 64 25.22 3.47 8.65
C SER A 64 26.67 3.86 8.34
N ILE A 65 27.48 2.94 7.80
CA ILE A 65 28.88 3.23 7.45
C ILE A 65 28.99 4.18 6.25
N MET A 66 28.00 4.19 5.34
CA MET A 66 27.94 5.13 4.23
C MET A 66 27.68 6.58 4.66
N PHE A 67 27.21 6.82 5.89
CA PHE A 67 27.08 8.17 6.45
C PHE A 67 28.39 8.71 7.06
N LEU A 68 29.41 7.86 7.24
CA LEU A 68 30.69 8.26 7.80
C LEU A 68 31.37 9.41 7.02
N PRO A 69 31.44 9.39 5.66
CA PRO A 69 32.03 10.49 4.91
C PRO A 69 31.28 11.82 5.10
N ALA A 70 29.94 11.77 5.18
CA ALA A 70 29.13 12.96 5.44
C ALA A 70 29.42 13.53 6.84
N ALA A 71 29.54 12.66 7.86
CA ALA A 71 29.88 13.06 9.22
C ALA A 71 31.26 13.71 9.31
N VAL A 72 32.27 13.13 8.65
CA VAL A 72 33.62 13.71 8.57
C VAL A 72 33.61 15.05 7.82
N GLY A 73 32.81 15.18 6.77
CA GLY A 73 32.63 16.44 6.05
C GLY A 73 32.06 17.56 6.93
N ILE A 74 31.18 17.25 7.88
CA ILE A 74 30.66 18.26 8.81
C ILE A 74 31.77 18.81 9.73
N MET A 75 32.76 17.97 10.08
CA MET A 75 33.87 18.41 10.93
C MET A 75 34.70 19.55 10.32
N THR A 76 34.71 19.68 8.99
CA THR A 76 35.43 20.78 8.31
C THR A 76 34.72 22.13 8.45
N VAL A 77 33.42 22.14 8.76
CA VAL A 77 32.59 23.36 8.87
C VAL A 77 32.07 23.62 10.29
N THR A 78 32.63 22.94 11.30
CA THR A 78 32.19 23.01 12.71
C THR A 78 32.09 24.43 13.26
N LYS A 79 33.01 25.33 12.88
CA LYS A 79 33.01 26.73 13.36
C LYS A 79 31.76 27.50 12.92
N LEU A 80 31.22 27.19 11.74
CA LEU A 80 29.99 27.77 11.22
C LEU A 80 28.75 27.17 11.89
N LEU A 81 28.83 25.87 12.26
CA LEU A 81 27.71 25.10 12.79
C LEU A 81 27.49 25.31 14.29
N MET A 82 28.55 25.46 15.09
CA MET A 82 28.47 25.66 16.55
C MET A 82 27.43 26.70 17.01
N PRO A 83 27.40 27.94 16.46
CA PRO A 83 26.47 28.96 16.94
C PRO A 83 24.99 28.66 16.64
N VAL A 84 24.71 27.79 15.68
CA VAL A 84 23.35 27.47 15.20
C VAL A 84 22.91 26.04 15.55
N LEU A 85 23.77 25.28 16.25
CA LEU A 85 23.52 23.87 16.56
C LEU A 85 22.27 23.65 17.40
N VAL A 86 22.06 24.50 18.42
CA VAL A 86 20.89 24.42 19.31
C VAL A 86 19.58 24.72 18.55
N PRO A 87 19.47 25.83 17.80
CA PRO A 87 18.33 26.06 16.91
C PRO A 87 18.04 24.88 15.97
N TYR A 88 19.07 24.32 15.32
CA TYR A 88 18.89 23.17 14.42
C TYR A 88 18.36 21.93 15.14
N LEU A 89 18.90 21.59 16.31
CA LEU A 89 18.41 20.45 17.09
C LEU A 89 16.93 20.61 17.45
N VAL A 90 16.54 21.80 17.91
CA VAL A 90 15.13 22.09 18.24
C VAL A 90 14.24 21.95 17.00
N ILE A 91 14.65 22.52 15.86
CA ILE A 91 13.91 22.44 14.60
C ILE A 91 13.77 20.98 14.15
N ILE A 92 14.84 20.19 14.20
CA ILE A 92 14.82 18.77 13.78
C ILE A 92 13.86 17.97 14.65
N VAL A 93 13.95 18.08 15.97
CA VAL A 93 13.09 17.32 16.89
C VAL A 93 11.63 17.74 16.72
N LEU A 94 11.34 19.04 16.76
CA LEU A 94 9.97 19.54 16.63
C LEU A 94 9.36 19.21 15.27
N SER A 95 10.10 19.43 14.18
CA SER A 95 9.61 19.11 12.83
C SER A 95 9.37 17.61 12.66
N THR A 96 10.23 16.75 13.20
CA THR A 96 10.04 15.29 13.14
C THR A 96 8.76 14.87 13.86
N ILE A 97 8.54 15.38 15.08
CA ILE A 97 7.32 15.09 15.85
C ILE A 97 6.09 15.59 15.10
N ILE A 98 6.12 16.82 14.60
CA ILE A 98 5.00 17.42 13.87
C ILE A 98 4.69 16.63 12.60
N VAL A 99 5.69 16.31 11.77
CA VAL A 99 5.52 15.55 10.52
C VAL A 99 4.94 14.17 10.83
N MET A 100 5.46 13.47 11.85
CA MET A 100 4.96 12.16 12.24
C MET A 100 3.52 12.22 12.77
N ALA A 101 3.19 13.21 13.59
CA ALA A 101 1.84 13.41 14.12
C ALA A 101 0.83 13.73 13.00
N VAL A 102 1.16 14.66 12.11
CA VAL A 102 0.30 15.04 10.98
C VAL A 102 0.12 13.87 10.03
N THR A 103 1.19 13.17 9.66
CA THR A 103 1.13 11.99 8.78
C THR A 103 0.28 10.89 9.41
N GLY A 104 0.47 10.61 10.70
CA GLY A 104 -0.33 9.64 11.45
C GLY A 104 -1.82 10.00 11.49
N LEU A 105 -2.14 11.27 11.81
CA LEU A 105 -3.52 11.75 11.83
C LEU A 105 -4.18 11.68 10.45
N VAL A 106 -3.47 12.08 9.39
CA VAL A 106 -3.98 12.01 8.01
C VAL A 106 -4.22 10.55 7.60
N SER A 107 -3.27 9.66 7.88
CA SER A 107 -3.41 8.23 7.60
C SER A 107 -4.62 7.63 8.33
N GLN A 108 -4.80 7.95 9.62
CA GLN A 108 -5.94 7.48 10.41
C GLN A 108 -7.28 8.04 9.88
N ARG A 109 -7.31 9.29 9.42
CA ARG A 109 -8.50 9.88 8.79
C ARG A 109 -8.87 9.16 7.49
N ILE A 110 -7.89 8.87 6.64
CA ILE A 110 -8.10 8.12 5.39
C ILE A 110 -8.59 6.71 5.69
N LEU A 111 -8.02 6.04 6.69
CA LEU A 111 -8.45 4.69 7.08
C LEU A 111 -9.91 4.67 7.54
N LYS A 112 -10.32 5.59 8.42
CA LYS A 112 -11.71 5.69 8.90
C LYS A 112 -12.72 5.94 7.78
N ILE A 113 -12.35 6.73 6.77
CA ILE A 113 -13.20 6.97 5.59
C ILE A 113 -13.34 5.69 4.76
N THR A 114 -12.28 4.89 4.68
CA THR A 114 -12.24 3.65 3.89
C THR A 114 -12.99 2.52 4.59
N GLU A 115 -12.81 2.33 5.90
CA GLU A 115 -13.53 1.32 6.70
C GLU A 115 -15.05 1.57 6.66
N SER A 116 -15.50 2.82 6.81
CA SER A 116 -16.94 3.16 6.71
C SER A 116 -17.53 2.85 5.33
N ARG A 117 -16.73 2.85 4.27
CA ARG A 117 -17.14 2.44 2.92
C ARG A 117 -17.21 0.93 2.79
N GLU A 118 -16.23 0.19 3.31
CA GLU A 118 -16.22 -1.27 3.26
C GLU A 118 -17.33 -1.89 4.11
N ASP A 119 -17.60 -1.36 5.31
CA ASP A 119 -18.66 -1.85 6.18
C ASP A 119 -20.04 -1.64 5.55
N LYS A 120 -20.28 -0.47 4.93
CA LYS A 120 -21.50 -0.22 4.15
C LYS A 120 -21.68 -1.18 2.98
N ILE A 121 -20.60 -1.54 2.29
CA ILE A 121 -20.65 -2.50 1.17
C ILE A 121 -20.95 -3.91 1.68
N LYS A 122 -20.39 -4.32 2.82
CA LYS A 122 -20.68 -5.61 3.46
C LYS A 122 -22.14 -5.69 3.93
N GLU A 123 -22.67 -4.64 4.56
CA GLU A 123 -24.07 -4.57 4.97
C GLU A 123 -25.02 -4.61 3.76
N MET A 124 -24.69 -3.90 2.67
CA MET A 124 -25.50 -3.92 1.46
C MET A 124 -25.54 -5.32 0.83
N ARG A 125 -24.39 -6.01 0.74
CA ARG A 125 -24.31 -7.40 0.24
C ARG A 125 -25.02 -8.41 1.14
N SER A 126 -24.96 -8.25 2.47
CA SER A 126 -25.65 -9.14 3.39
C SER A 126 -27.17 -8.97 3.28
N MET A 127 -27.65 -7.73 3.15
CA MET A 127 -29.06 -7.40 2.94
C MET A 127 -29.58 -7.92 1.59
N GLU A 128 -28.78 -7.78 0.51
CA GLU A 128 -29.10 -8.32 -0.82
C GLU A 128 -29.24 -9.85 -0.79
N SER A 129 -28.30 -10.55 -0.13
CA SER A 129 -28.39 -12.01 0.05
C SER A 129 -29.60 -12.45 0.89
N ALA A 130 -30.02 -11.64 1.86
CA ALA A 130 -31.18 -11.91 2.70
C ALA A 130 -32.51 -11.68 1.94
N LEU A 131 -32.55 -10.68 1.06
CA LEU A 131 -33.67 -10.42 0.15
C LEU A 131 -33.84 -11.56 -0.87
N GLU A 132 -32.76 -12.00 -1.52
CA GLU A 132 -32.80 -13.14 -2.44
C GLU A 132 -33.30 -14.42 -1.76
N LYS A 133 -32.85 -14.67 -0.51
CA LYS A 133 -33.30 -15.84 0.25
C LYS A 133 -34.79 -15.73 0.62
N LYS A 134 -35.27 -14.54 0.97
CA LYS A 134 -36.70 -14.30 1.24
C LYS A 134 -37.56 -14.48 0.00
N GLU A 135 -37.13 -13.97 -1.16
CA GLU A 135 -37.85 -14.16 -2.43
C GLU A 135 -37.97 -15.63 -2.79
N LYS A 136 -36.88 -16.41 -2.70
CA LYS A 136 -36.92 -17.86 -2.95
C LYS A 136 -37.91 -18.59 -2.04
N ILE A 137 -37.87 -18.31 -0.73
CA ILE A 137 -38.80 -18.93 0.23
C ILE A 137 -40.25 -18.53 -0.09
N GLN A 138 -40.48 -17.29 -0.50
CA GLN A 138 -41.82 -16.80 -0.83
C GLN A 138 -42.35 -17.40 -2.13
N GLU A 139 -41.50 -17.63 -3.14
CA GLU A 139 -41.85 -18.41 -4.34
C GLU A 139 -42.18 -19.86 -3.98
N GLU A 140 -41.36 -20.52 -3.16
CA GLU A 140 -41.55 -21.91 -2.74
C GLU A 140 -42.88 -22.09 -1.98
N ILE A 141 -43.22 -21.19 -1.06
CA ILE A 141 -44.52 -21.18 -0.36
C ILE A 141 -45.68 -20.96 -1.34
N ARG A 142 -45.51 -20.08 -2.33
CA ARG A 142 -46.54 -19.80 -3.32
C ARG A 142 -46.80 -20.99 -4.24
N GLU A 143 -45.74 -21.73 -4.61
CA GLU A 143 -45.86 -22.98 -5.37
C GLU A 143 -46.61 -24.05 -4.57
N ILE A 144 -46.26 -24.26 -3.30
CA ILE A 144 -46.94 -25.20 -2.41
C ILE A 144 -48.43 -24.84 -2.27
N GLN A 145 -48.77 -23.56 -2.05
CA GLN A 145 -50.16 -23.11 -1.98
C GLN A 145 -50.93 -23.34 -3.30
N LEU A 146 -50.26 -23.20 -4.45
CA LEU A 146 -50.84 -23.48 -5.77
C LEU A 146 -51.07 -24.98 -5.99
N GLU A 147 -50.18 -25.84 -5.50
CA GLU A 147 -50.35 -27.29 -5.53
C GLU A 147 -51.51 -27.74 -4.63
N ASP A 148 -51.58 -27.23 -3.39
CA ASP A 148 -52.66 -27.54 -2.45
C ASP A 148 -54.03 -27.09 -2.99
N LEU A 149 -54.11 -25.91 -3.64
CA LEU A 149 -55.34 -25.43 -4.26
C LEU A 149 -55.79 -26.32 -5.42
N LYS A 150 -54.84 -26.79 -6.25
CA LYS A 150 -55.13 -27.74 -7.34
C LYS A 150 -55.60 -29.09 -6.79
N HIS A 151 -55.03 -29.55 -5.69
CA HIS A 151 -55.44 -30.78 -5.03
C HIS A 151 -56.84 -30.67 -4.42
N GLY A 152 -57.16 -29.53 -3.78
CA GLY A 152 -58.49 -29.25 -3.24
C GLY A 152 -59.57 -29.08 -4.31
N LEU A 153 -59.25 -28.49 -5.47
CA LEU A 153 -60.15 -28.39 -6.61
C LEU A 153 -60.44 -29.75 -7.25
N LYS A 154 -59.45 -30.65 -7.32
CA LYS A 154 -59.64 -32.02 -7.81
C LYS A 154 -60.61 -32.83 -6.96
N GLY A 155 -60.64 -32.60 -5.66
CA GLY A 155 -61.59 -33.23 -4.74
C GLY A 155 -63.04 -32.71 -4.87
N LEU A 156 -63.27 -31.59 -5.57
CA LEU A 156 -64.61 -31.04 -5.84
C LEU A 156 -65.14 -31.39 -7.24
N GLU A 157 -64.30 -31.95 -8.12
CA GLU A 157 -64.71 -32.47 -9.44
C GLU A 157 -65.02 -33.99 -9.42
N GLU A 158 -64.72 -34.69 -8.32
CA GLU A 158 -64.96 -36.13 -8.16
C GLU A 158 -66.25 -36.49 -7.37
N ASP A 159 -67.03 -35.50 -6.91
CA ASP A 159 -68.37 -35.64 -6.31
C ASP A 159 -69.47 -35.08 -7.23
#